data_AF-A0AAV7IH42-F1
#
_entry.id   AF-A0AAV7IH42-F1
#
_cell.length_a   1.000
_cell.length_b   1.000
_cell.length_c   1.000
_cell.angle_alpha   90.00
_cell.angle_beta   90.00
_cell.angle_gamma   90.00
#
_symmetry.space_group_name_H-M   'P 1'
#
loop_
_entity.id
_entity.type
_entity.pdbx_description
1 polymer ?
#
loop_
_entity_poly.entity_id
_entity_poly.type
_entity_poly.pdbx_seq_one_letter_code
_entity_poly.pdbx_strand_id
1 'polypeptide(L)'
;MGIERASGSLAKPAACTPALQIVPLNLRVEDPAAVYFPPCTRVKRCSGCCNHRLLTCQPTETHLVNYEIAVTKYINGTLSYQGKELIPVEVHDNCTCKCSITDHHCNRKQVYIQDECRCVCSNSDDEAKCKRFPHIKIWDSDKCECGCREIESCSEGLYFDKNTCRCQSKPRSRDTYYTWEASERKVTPPIFADIMPRRKHKDEPIYK
;
A
#
# COMPACT_ATOMS: atom_id res chain seq x y z
N MET A 1 -45.45 -32.54 -0.70
CA MET A 1 -45.91 -31.14 -0.87
C MET A 1 -44.68 -30.30 -1.14
N GLY A 2 -44.51 -29.81 -2.37
CA GLY A 2 -43.36 -28.98 -2.74
C GLY A 2 -43.57 -27.56 -2.23
N ILE A 3 -42.53 -26.97 -1.65
CA ILE A 3 -42.55 -25.57 -1.20
C ILE A 3 -42.32 -24.72 -2.45
N GLU A 4 -43.38 -24.09 -2.97
CA GLU A 4 -43.26 -23.07 -4.00
C GLU A 4 -42.47 -21.88 -3.42
N ARG A 5 -41.28 -21.62 -3.96
CA ARG A 5 -40.50 -20.44 -3.59
C ARG A 5 -41.15 -19.21 -4.22
N ALA A 6 -41.43 -18.21 -3.40
CA ALA A 6 -41.92 -16.91 -3.87
C ALA A 6 -40.97 -16.34 -4.94
N SER A 7 -41.57 -15.73 -5.98
CA SER A 7 -40.81 -15.08 -7.05
C SER A 7 -39.86 -14.01 -6.48
N GLY A 8 -38.65 -13.94 -7.02
CA GLY A 8 -37.62 -13.02 -6.56
C GLY A 8 -38.02 -11.56 -6.75
N SER A 9 -37.80 -10.72 -5.73
CA SER A 9 -37.93 -9.27 -5.84
C SER A 9 -36.64 -8.65 -6.38
N LEU A 10 -36.76 -7.54 -7.11
CA LEU A 10 -35.59 -6.82 -7.61
C LEU A 10 -34.86 -6.14 -6.45
N ALA A 11 -33.56 -6.43 -6.33
CA ALA A 11 -32.70 -5.82 -5.31
C ALA A 11 -32.50 -4.32 -5.60
N LYS A 12 -32.60 -3.49 -4.54
CA LYS A 12 -32.27 -2.06 -4.60
C LYS A 12 -30.82 -1.87 -4.15
N PRO A 13 -29.98 -1.14 -4.89
CA PRO A 13 -28.59 -0.91 -4.50
C PRO A 13 -28.53 -0.06 -3.22
N ALA A 14 -27.67 -0.43 -2.29
CA ALA A 14 -27.39 0.36 -1.11
C ALA A 14 -26.39 1.47 -1.47
N ALA A 15 -26.84 2.73 -1.50
CA ALA A 15 -25.98 3.86 -1.81
C ALA A 15 -24.95 4.13 -0.69
N CYS A 16 -23.76 4.60 -1.07
CA CYS A 16 -22.72 5.02 -0.12
C CYS A 16 -23.16 6.27 0.64
N THR A 17 -23.66 6.08 1.86
CA THR A 17 -24.21 7.15 2.71
C THR A 17 -23.92 6.87 4.18
N PRO A 18 -23.92 7.88 5.06
CA PRO A 18 -23.80 7.66 6.50
C PRO A 18 -25.00 6.86 7.03
N ALA A 19 -24.74 5.69 7.59
CA ALA A 19 -25.73 4.82 8.20
C ALA A 19 -25.38 4.53 9.67
N LEU A 20 -26.39 4.27 10.50
CA LEU A 20 -26.17 3.92 11.89
C LEU A 20 -25.52 2.54 11.99
N GLN A 21 -24.35 2.49 12.61
CA GLN A 21 -23.60 1.26 12.89
C GLN A 21 -23.26 1.18 14.37
N ILE A 22 -23.16 -0.05 14.87
CA ILE A 22 -22.73 -0.33 16.24
C ILE A 22 -21.20 -0.26 16.26
N VAL A 23 -20.66 0.61 17.10
CA VAL A 23 -19.22 0.79 17.29
C VAL A 23 -18.88 0.48 18.75
N PRO A 24 -17.88 -0.38 19.01
CA PRO A 24 -17.40 -0.61 20.37
C PRO A 24 -16.81 0.69 20.91
N LEU A 25 -17.10 1.00 22.17
CA LEU A 25 -16.46 2.12 22.84
C LEU A 25 -15.04 1.68 23.22
N ASN A 26 -14.03 2.46 22.80
CA ASN A 26 -12.63 2.14 23.09
C ASN A 26 -12.32 2.50 24.55
N LEU A 27 -12.64 1.58 25.46
CA LEU A 27 -12.43 1.71 26.89
C LEU A 27 -10.94 1.55 27.22
N ARG A 28 -10.39 2.42 28.06
CA ARG A 28 -9.05 2.20 28.62
C ARG A 28 -9.15 1.13 29.70
N VAL A 29 -8.68 -0.08 29.39
CA VAL A 29 -8.64 -1.18 30.36
C VAL A 29 -7.39 -1.03 31.22
N GLU A 30 -7.40 -0.07 32.14
CA GLU A 30 -6.32 0.14 33.11
C GLU A 30 -6.52 -0.75 34.36
N ASP A 31 -7.78 -1.02 34.73
CA ASP A 31 -8.15 -1.84 35.89
C ASP A 31 -8.98 -3.06 35.49
N PRO A 32 -8.49 -4.30 35.69
CA PRO A 32 -9.24 -5.52 35.38
C PRO A 32 -10.54 -5.70 36.16
N ALA A 33 -10.72 -5.02 37.30
CA ALA A 33 -11.93 -5.08 38.11
C ALA A 33 -12.97 -4.00 37.74
N ALA A 34 -12.63 -3.09 36.81
CA ALA A 34 -13.53 -2.07 36.32
C ALA A 34 -14.40 -2.60 35.18
N VAL A 35 -15.70 -2.32 35.28
CA VAL A 35 -16.74 -2.64 34.30
C VAL A 35 -17.32 -1.33 33.79
N TYR A 36 -17.24 -1.15 32.47
CA TYR A 36 -17.69 0.04 31.77
C TYR A 36 -19.03 -0.22 31.08
N PHE A 37 -19.97 0.72 31.18
CA PHE A 37 -21.29 0.60 30.60
C PHE A 37 -21.76 1.90 29.92
N PRO A 38 -22.34 1.84 28.70
CA PRO A 38 -22.47 0.66 27.82
C PRO A 38 -21.14 0.26 27.15
N PRO A 39 -21.00 -0.98 26.64
CA PRO A 39 -19.79 -1.42 25.93
C PRO A 39 -19.73 -0.95 24.47
N CYS A 40 -20.86 -0.60 23.88
CA CYS A 40 -20.95 -0.13 22.50
C CYS A 40 -22.06 0.91 22.35
N THR A 41 -21.97 1.72 21.30
CA THR A 41 -22.97 2.73 20.96
C THR A 41 -23.27 2.71 19.47
N ARG A 42 -24.35 3.38 19.04
CA ARG A 42 -24.67 3.56 17.63
C ARG A 42 -24.23 4.92 17.16
N VAL A 43 -23.38 4.95 16.14
CA VAL A 43 -22.93 6.19 15.48
C VAL A 43 -23.09 6.08 13.96
N LYS A 44 -23.16 7.23 13.29
CA LYS A 44 -23.15 7.24 11.82
C LYS A 44 -21.75 6.88 11.33
N ARG A 45 -21.67 5.86 10.49
CA ARG A 45 -20.48 5.46 9.74
C ARG A 45 -20.83 5.31 8.28
N CYS A 46 -19.85 5.55 7.41
CA CYS A 46 -20.04 5.37 5.98
C CYS A 46 -20.32 3.90 5.68
N SER A 47 -21.45 3.66 5.03
CA SER A 47 -21.92 2.33 4.68
C SER A 47 -22.58 2.34 3.31
N GLY A 48 -22.76 1.16 2.74
CA GLY A 48 -23.29 0.98 1.39
C GLY A 48 -22.22 0.51 0.40
N CYS A 49 -22.61 0.49 -0.86
CA CYS A 49 -21.83 -0.08 -1.94
C CYS A 49 -21.47 0.99 -2.97
N CYS A 50 -20.29 0.83 -3.56
CA CYS A 50 -19.87 1.59 -4.73
C CYS A 50 -20.06 0.73 -5.98
N ASN A 51 -20.19 1.39 -7.14
CA ASN A 51 -20.46 0.70 -8.41
C ASN A 51 -19.27 -0.12 -8.93
N HIS A 52 -18.06 0.11 -8.40
CA HIS A 52 -16.85 -0.58 -8.85
C HIS A 52 -16.07 -1.15 -7.67
N ARG A 53 -15.49 -2.36 -7.86
CA ARG A 53 -14.75 -3.10 -6.81
C ARG A 53 -13.49 -2.41 -6.30
N LEU A 54 -12.92 -1.50 -7.10
CA LEU A 54 -11.73 -0.72 -6.72
C LEU A 54 -12.07 0.49 -5.85
N LEU A 55 -13.36 0.78 -5.67
CA LEU A 55 -13.85 1.87 -4.86
C LEU A 55 -14.36 1.35 -3.52
N THR A 56 -14.11 2.11 -2.46
CA THR A 56 -14.66 1.88 -1.12
C THR A 56 -15.42 3.11 -0.66
N CYS A 57 -16.48 2.89 0.12
CA CYS A 57 -17.26 3.97 0.70
C CYS A 57 -16.48 4.55 1.88
N GLN A 58 -15.93 5.75 1.69
CA GLN A 58 -15.04 6.40 2.64
C GLN A 58 -15.63 7.74 3.10
N PRO A 59 -15.34 8.18 4.33
CA PRO A 59 -15.77 9.50 4.79
C PRO A 59 -15.09 10.64 4.01
N THR A 60 -15.82 11.73 3.84
CA THR A 60 -15.30 13.02 3.36
C THR A 60 -15.28 14.05 4.47
N GLU A 61 -16.20 13.94 5.41
CA GLU A 61 -16.35 14.85 6.55
C GLU A 61 -16.70 14.04 7.79
N THR A 62 -15.98 14.30 8.87
CA THR A 62 -16.16 13.62 10.16
C THR A 62 -16.03 14.62 11.31
N HIS A 63 -16.69 14.31 12.42
CA HIS A 63 -16.55 15.04 13.68
C HIS A 63 -16.45 14.06 14.85
N LEU A 64 -15.98 14.56 15.98
CA LEU A 64 -15.88 13.80 17.22
C LEU A 64 -17.06 14.13 18.14
N VAL A 65 -17.68 13.10 18.70
CA VAL A 65 -18.70 13.20 19.74
C VAL A 65 -18.18 12.53 21.00
N ASN A 66 -18.24 13.24 22.13
CA ASN A 66 -17.86 12.68 23.43
C ASN A 66 -19.07 12.00 24.07
N TYR A 67 -18.97 10.69 24.27
CA TYR A 67 -19.98 9.91 24.99
C TYR A 67 -19.60 9.74 26.46
N GLU A 68 -20.55 10.01 27.35
CA GLU A 68 -20.42 9.66 28.77
C GLU A 68 -20.72 8.19 28.98
N ILE A 69 -19.80 7.49 29.65
CA ILE A 69 -19.96 6.10 30.07
C ILE A 69 -19.86 5.99 31.58
N ALA A 70 -20.55 5.01 32.16
CA ALA A 70 -20.48 4.72 33.58
C ALA A 70 -19.32 3.75 33.86
N VAL A 71 -18.53 4.06 34.89
CA VAL A 71 -17.49 3.18 35.42
C VAL A 71 -17.98 2.59 36.73
N THR A 72 -18.02 1.26 36.81
CA THR A 72 -18.35 0.52 38.02
C THR A 72 -17.21 -0.43 38.35
N LYS A 73 -16.98 -0.75 39.62
CA LYS A 73 -15.91 -1.65 40.04
C LYS A 73 -16.46 -2.72 40.97
N TYR A 74 -15.94 -3.92 40.85
CA TYR A 74 -16.27 -4.99 41.78
C TYR A 74 -15.45 -4.82 43.07
N ILE A 75 -16.11 -4.42 44.15
CA ILE A 75 -15.49 -4.21 45.48
C ILE A 75 -16.18 -5.15 46.46
N ASN A 76 -15.42 -6.05 47.09
CA ASN A 76 -15.92 -7.00 48.10
C ASN A 76 -17.16 -7.80 47.66
N GLY A 77 -17.22 -8.23 46.39
CA GLY A 77 -18.37 -9.01 45.92
C GLY A 77 -19.56 -8.18 45.42
N THR A 78 -19.48 -6.85 45.45
CA THR A 78 -20.57 -5.95 45.05
C THR A 78 -20.10 -4.96 43.98
N LEU A 79 -20.94 -4.69 42.98
CA LEU A 79 -20.69 -3.64 41.98
C LEU A 79 -20.92 -2.26 42.63
N SER A 80 -19.86 -1.45 42.68
CA SER A 80 -19.89 -0.09 43.20
C SER A 80 -19.59 0.92 42.10
N TYR A 81 -20.42 1.97 42.00
CA TYR A 81 -20.25 3.04 41.02
C TYR A 81 -19.04 3.91 41.35
N GLN A 82 -18.12 4.05 40.38
CA GLN A 82 -16.87 4.80 40.53
C GLN A 82 -16.94 6.20 39.90
N GLY A 83 -17.78 6.38 38.88
CA GLY A 83 -17.91 7.68 38.21
C GLY A 83 -18.27 7.56 36.74
N LYS A 84 -18.02 8.64 36.00
CA LYS A 84 -18.20 8.71 34.55
C LYS A 84 -16.87 8.98 33.85
N GLU A 85 -16.73 8.44 32.66
CA GLU A 85 -15.63 8.73 31.74
C GLU A 85 -16.18 9.23 30.40
N LEU A 86 -15.45 10.14 29.74
CA LEU A 86 -15.79 10.66 28.43
C LEU A 86 -14.96 9.96 27.36
N ILE A 87 -15.64 9.34 26.39
CA ILE A 87 -15.00 8.66 25.27
C ILE A 87 -15.28 9.41 23.97
N PRO A 88 -14.24 9.94 23.30
CA PRO A 88 -14.39 10.54 21.98
C PRO A 88 -14.63 9.44 20.94
N VAL A 89 -15.72 9.57 20.18
CA VAL A 89 -16.07 8.66 19.09
C VAL A 89 -16.24 9.45 17.81
N GLU A 90 -15.59 8.99 16.75
CA GLU A 90 -15.72 9.57 15.41
C GLU A 90 -17.06 9.20 14.76
N VAL A 91 -17.72 10.23 14.23
CA VAL A 91 -18.99 10.18 13.51
C VAL A 91 -18.76 10.71 12.10
N HIS A 92 -19.33 10.02 11.10
CA HIS A 92 -19.21 10.42 9.69
C HIS A 92 -20.44 11.24 9.27
N ASP A 93 -20.22 12.43 8.73
CA ASP A 93 -21.27 13.34 8.25
C ASP A 93 -21.57 13.17 6.77
N ASN A 94 -20.51 12.94 5.99
CA ASN A 94 -20.62 12.78 4.55
C ASN A 94 -19.69 11.68 4.04
N CYS A 95 -20.12 11.00 2.97
CA CYS A 95 -19.48 9.81 2.43
C CYS A 95 -19.40 9.89 0.92
N THR A 96 -18.30 9.41 0.35
CA THR A 96 -18.13 9.28 -1.10
C THR A 96 -17.37 8.02 -1.45
N CYS A 97 -17.60 7.52 -2.66
CA CYS A 97 -16.80 6.43 -3.21
C CYS A 97 -15.42 6.96 -3.61
N LYS A 98 -14.37 6.45 -2.97
CA LYS A 98 -12.97 6.76 -3.26
C LYS A 98 -12.20 5.49 -3.58
N CYS A 99 -11.07 5.61 -4.25
CA CYS A 99 -10.19 4.47 -4.50
C CYS A 99 -9.77 3.80 -3.18
N SER A 100 -9.83 2.47 -3.15
CA SER A 100 -9.40 1.68 -1.98
C SER A 100 -7.91 1.82 -1.71
N ILE A 101 -7.13 1.97 -2.77
CA ILE A 101 -5.70 2.27 -2.69
C ILE A 101 -5.45 3.72 -3.06
N THR A 102 -4.44 4.27 -2.42
CA THR A 102 -3.94 5.65 -2.59
C THR A 102 -2.47 5.61 -3.00
N ASP A 103 -1.92 6.76 -3.38
CA ASP A 103 -0.51 6.90 -3.78
C ASP A 103 0.48 6.32 -2.76
N HIS A 104 0.19 6.43 -1.45
CA HIS A 104 1.01 5.85 -0.39
C HIS A 104 1.14 4.32 -0.41
N HIS A 105 0.25 3.63 -1.13
CA HIS A 105 0.32 2.19 -1.32
C HIS A 105 1.22 1.80 -2.50
N CYS A 106 1.63 2.75 -3.34
CA CYS A 106 2.51 2.49 -4.47
C CYS A 106 3.98 2.46 -4.03
N ASN A 107 4.75 1.56 -4.64
CA ASN A 107 6.19 1.47 -4.45
C ASN A 107 6.93 2.58 -5.21
N ARG A 108 8.20 2.82 -4.86
CA ARG A 108 9.04 3.86 -5.51
C ARG A 108 9.22 3.72 -7.03
N LYS A 109 8.96 2.53 -7.59
CA LYS A 109 9.02 2.24 -9.04
C LYS A 109 7.67 2.38 -9.75
N GLN A 110 6.61 2.69 -9.00
CA GLN A 110 5.25 2.80 -9.50
C GLN A 110 4.78 4.25 -9.46
N VAL A 111 3.80 4.54 -10.31
CA VAL A 111 3.08 5.82 -10.37
C VAL A 111 1.60 5.53 -10.15
N TYR A 112 0.97 6.26 -9.23
CA TYR A 112 -0.45 6.13 -8.99
C TYR A 112 -1.27 6.81 -10.08
N ILE A 113 -2.20 6.07 -10.69
CA ILE A 113 -3.16 6.62 -11.65
C ILE A 113 -4.52 6.69 -10.97
N GLN A 114 -4.95 7.92 -10.66
CA GLN A 114 -6.16 8.21 -9.88
C GLN A 114 -7.44 7.74 -10.58
N ASP A 115 -7.57 7.98 -11.89
CA ASP A 115 -8.77 7.60 -12.66
C ASP A 115 -8.97 6.09 -12.76
N GLU A 116 -7.91 5.32 -12.56
CA GLU A 116 -7.91 3.86 -12.65
C GLU A 116 -7.80 3.18 -11.28
N CYS A 117 -7.66 3.97 -10.20
CA CYS A 117 -7.44 3.49 -8.84
C CYS A 117 -6.34 2.42 -8.75
N ARG A 118 -5.24 2.57 -9.50
CA ARG A 118 -4.15 1.57 -9.54
C ARG A 118 -2.76 2.17 -9.59
N CYS A 119 -1.80 1.44 -9.03
CA CYS A 119 -0.39 1.71 -9.20
C CYS A 119 0.08 1.06 -10.52
N VAL A 120 0.78 1.81 -11.36
CA VAL A 120 1.34 1.31 -12.62
C VAL A 120 2.86 1.46 -12.59
N CYS A 121 3.58 0.44 -13.07
CA CYS A 121 5.02 0.46 -13.15
C CYS A 121 5.51 1.53 -14.14
N SER A 122 6.51 2.30 -13.73
CA SER A 122 7.12 3.34 -14.59
C SER A 122 7.97 2.72 -15.72
N ASN A 123 8.60 1.57 -15.48
CA ASN A 123 9.45 0.86 -16.44
C ASN A 123 8.67 -0.04 -17.42
N SER A 124 7.78 0.57 -18.20
CA SER A 124 6.95 -0.12 -19.20
C SER A 124 7.74 -0.86 -20.28
N ASP A 125 8.94 -0.38 -20.64
CA ASP A 125 9.83 -1.06 -21.60
C ASP A 125 10.31 -2.42 -21.10
N ASP A 126 10.62 -2.54 -19.80
CA ASP A 126 11.06 -3.80 -19.19
C ASP A 126 9.90 -4.79 -19.12
N GLU A 127 8.70 -4.29 -18.79
CA GLU A 127 7.48 -5.08 -18.81
C GLU A 127 7.20 -5.62 -20.22
N ALA A 128 7.30 -4.77 -21.25
CA ALA A 128 7.11 -5.18 -22.63
C ALA A 128 8.13 -6.23 -23.07
N LYS A 129 9.41 -6.06 -22.73
CA LYS A 129 10.46 -7.05 -23.01
C LYS A 129 10.23 -8.37 -22.27
N CYS A 130 9.80 -8.31 -21.01
CA CYS A 130 9.48 -9.49 -20.20
C CYS A 130 8.33 -10.30 -20.82
N LYS A 131 7.26 -9.60 -21.21
CA LYS A 131 6.05 -10.19 -21.81
C LYS A 131 6.27 -10.80 -23.19
N ARG A 132 7.41 -10.54 -23.87
CA ARG A 132 7.77 -11.24 -25.11
C ARG A 132 8.05 -12.73 -24.92
N PHE A 133 8.37 -13.15 -23.70
CA PHE A 133 8.68 -14.55 -23.37
C PHE A 133 7.72 -15.12 -22.33
N PRO A 134 6.40 -15.17 -22.60
CA PRO A 134 5.38 -15.48 -21.59
C PRO A 134 5.46 -16.92 -21.06
N HIS A 135 6.08 -17.83 -21.82
CA HIS A 135 6.24 -19.23 -21.43
C HIS A 135 7.35 -19.45 -20.40
N ILE A 136 8.29 -18.50 -20.27
CA ILE A 136 9.51 -18.67 -19.45
C ILE A 136 9.61 -17.58 -18.38
N LYS A 137 9.14 -16.37 -18.69
CA LYS A 137 9.21 -15.19 -17.82
C LYS A 137 7.83 -14.72 -17.38
N ILE A 138 7.78 -14.12 -16.19
CA ILE A 138 6.59 -13.53 -15.60
C ILE A 138 6.91 -12.14 -15.07
N TRP A 139 6.02 -11.18 -15.33
CA TRP A 139 6.14 -9.83 -14.80
C TRP A 139 5.42 -9.72 -13.45
N ASP A 140 6.13 -9.24 -12.44
CA ASP A 140 5.56 -8.91 -11.13
C ASP A 140 5.21 -7.41 -11.13
N SER A 141 3.90 -7.09 -11.15
CA SER A 141 3.42 -5.72 -11.18
C SER A 141 3.63 -4.97 -9.86
N ASP A 142 3.73 -5.69 -8.74
CA ASP A 142 3.87 -5.09 -7.41
C ASP A 142 5.33 -4.66 -7.20
N LYS A 143 6.28 -5.43 -7.70
CA LYS A 143 7.72 -5.13 -7.63
C LYS A 143 8.26 -4.37 -8.83
N CYS A 144 7.51 -4.38 -9.94
CA CYS A 144 7.94 -3.86 -11.24
C CYS A 144 9.22 -4.54 -11.74
N GLU A 145 9.25 -5.86 -11.64
CA GLU A 145 10.41 -6.69 -11.97
C GLU A 145 10.00 -7.91 -12.80
N CYS A 146 10.88 -8.30 -13.72
CA CYS A 146 10.72 -9.50 -14.53
C CYS A 146 11.39 -10.70 -13.84
N GLY A 147 10.58 -11.71 -13.52
CA GLY A 147 11.04 -12.97 -12.94
C GLY A 147 11.00 -14.14 -13.92
N CYS A 148 11.61 -15.25 -13.52
CA CYS A 148 11.47 -16.54 -14.18
C CYS A 148 10.27 -17.29 -13.60
N ARG A 149 9.51 -17.99 -14.44
CA ARG A 149 8.34 -18.77 -14.01
C ARG A 149 8.75 -19.97 -13.16
N GLU A 150 9.86 -20.59 -13.55
CA GLU A 150 10.47 -21.72 -12.85
C GLU A 150 11.89 -21.32 -12.46
N ILE A 151 12.25 -21.59 -11.20
CA ILE A 151 13.58 -21.38 -10.66
C ILE A 151 14.08 -22.76 -10.25
N GLU A 152 15.13 -23.22 -10.93
CA GLU A 152 15.74 -24.52 -10.68
C GLU A 152 17.07 -24.38 -9.93
N SER A 153 17.36 -25.35 -9.07
CA SER A 153 18.70 -25.49 -8.47
C SER A 153 19.65 -26.13 -9.48
N CYS A 154 20.61 -25.35 -9.97
CA CYS A 154 21.60 -25.83 -10.92
C CYS A 154 22.59 -26.82 -10.29
N SER A 155 23.05 -27.79 -11.08
CA SER A 155 24.12 -28.74 -10.70
C SER A 155 25.44 -28.03 -10.40
N GLU A 156 26.35 -28.71 -9.70
CA GLU A 156 27.65 -28.15 -9.28
C GLU A 156 28.43 -27.54 -10.46
N GLY A 157 28.86 -26.28 -10.29
CA GLY A 157 29.61 -25.51 -11.30
C GLY A 157 28.76 -24.70 -12.29
N LEU A 158 27.44 -24.86 -12.29
CA LEU A 158 26.50 -24.03 -13.06
C LEU A 158 25.88 -22.96 -12.15
N TYR A 159 25.49 -21.82 -12.74
CA TYR A 159 24.72 -20.79 -12.05
C TYR A 159 23.41 -20.52 -12.79
N PHE A 160 22.36 -20.19 -12.05
CA PHE A 160 21.08 -19.84 -12.64
C PHE A 160 21.12 -18.40 -13.14
N ASP A 161 20.99 -18.22 -14.46
CA ASP A 161 20.91 -16.89 -15.06
C ASP A 161 19.45 -16.42 -15.10
N LYS A 162 19.15 -15.36 -14.35
CA LYS A 162 17.80 -14.74 -14.29
C LYS A 162 17.38 -14.08 -15.62
N ASN A 163 18.33 -13.79 -16.51
CA ASN A 163 18.03 -13.19 -17.82
C ASN A 163 17.55 -14.23 -18.82
N THR A 164 18.12 -15.44 -18.82
CA THR A 164 17.71 -16.53 -19.72
C THR A 164 16.80 -17.56 -19.05
N CYS A 165 16.67 -17.51 -17.73
CA CYS A 165 15.95 -18.48 -16.90
C CYS A 165 16.45 -19.92 -17.11
N ARG A 166 17.78 -20.07 -17.22
CA ARG A 166 18.45 -21.35 -17.44
C ARG A 166 19.75 -21.41 -16.65
N CYS A 167 20.17 -22.63 -16.35
CA CYS A 167 21.49 -22.89 -15.78
C CYS A 167 22.56 -22.71 -16.86
N GLN A 168 23.51 -21.81 -16.63
CA GLN A 168 24.65 -21.59 -17.51
C GLN A 168 25.96 -21.92 -16.79
N SER A 169 26.97 -22.34 -17.56
CA SER A 169 28.32 -22.47 -17.05
C SER A 169 28.90 -21.09 -16.82
N LYS A 170 29.63 -20.92 -15.72
CA LYS A 170 30.49 -19.73 -15.58
C LYS A 170 31.44 -19.74 -16.77
N PRO A 171 31.66 -18.59 -17.46
CA PRO A 171 32.70 -18.54 -18.47
C PRO A 171 33.99 -19.00 -17.80
N ARG A 172 34.52 -20.14 -18.25
CA ARG A 172 35.89 -20.54 -17.94
C ARG A 172 36.71 -19.33 -18.38
N SER A 173 37.43 -18.68 -17.48
CA SER A 173 38.47 -17.75 -17.91
C SER A 173 39.35 -18.57 -18.84
N ARG A 174 39.19 -18.39 -20.16
CA ARG A 174 40.30 -18.65 -21.03
C ARG A 174 41.31 -17.63 -20.55
N ASP A 175 42.34 -18.13 -19.88
CA ASP A 175 43.60 -17.44 -19.69
C ASP A 175 44.13 -17.07 -21.09
N THR A 176 43.52 -16.07 -21.69
CA THR A 176 44.20 -15.22 -22.65
C THR A 176 45.01 -14.30 -21.76
N TYR A 177 46.25 -14.73 -21.55
CA TYR A 177 47.36 -13.95 -21.07
C TYR A 177 47.37 -12.60 -21.80
N TYR A 178 46.67 -11.62 -21.23
CA TYR A 178 47.12 -10.25 -21.24
C TYR A 178 47.69 -10.05 -19.84
N THR A 179 49.01 -10.19 -19.77
CA THR A 179 49.81 -9.58 -18.71
C THR A 179 49.39 -8.13 -18.57
N TRP A 180 48.63 -7.83 -17.53
CA TRP A 180 48.77 -6.53 -16.90
C TRP A 180 50.05 -6.66 -16.07
N GLU A 181 51.16 -6.22 -16.65
CA GLU A 181 52.30 -5.87 -15.82
C GLU A 181 51.80 -4.80 -14.85
N ALA A 182 52.05 -5.03 -13.56
CA ALA A 182 51.81 -4.07 -12.50
C ALA A 182 52.68 -2.84 -12.76
N SER A 183 52.19 -1.89 -13.56
CA SER A 183 52.65 -0.53 -13.47
C SER A 183 51.96 0.09 -12.26
N GLU A 184 52.74 0.30 -11.21
CA GLU A 184 52.38 1.14 -10.07
C GLU A 184 51.94 2.52 -10.58
N ARG A 185 50.66 2.70 -10.90
CA ARG A 185 50.09 4.04 -10.95
C ARG A 185 49.83 4.46 -9.53
N LYS A 186 50.78 5.23 -8.99
CA LYS A 186 50.59 6.07 -7.81
C LYS A 186 49.23 6.74 -7.92
N VAL A 187 48.33 6.40 -7.00
CA VAL A 187 47.07 7.12 -6.83
C VAL A 187 47.46 8.54 -6.44
N THR A 188 47.40 9.47 -7.39
CA THR A 188 47.47 10.89 -7.08
C THR A 188 46.12 11.26 -6.47
N PRO A 189 46.09 11.84 -5.26
CA PRO A 189 44.84 12.28 -4.66
C PRO A 189 44.21 13.37 -5.56
N PRO A 190 42.87 13.43 -5.66
CA PRO A 190 42.21 14.44 -6.47
C PRO A 190 42.54 15.83 -5.92
N ILE A 191 43.12 16.67 -6.77
CA ILE A 191 43.24 18.11 -6.53
C ILE A 191 41.83 18.68 -6.61
N PHE A 192 41.33 19.23 -5.50
CA PHE A 192 40.13 20.05 -5.50
C PHE A 192 40.44 21.31 -6.30
N ALA A 193 39.94 21.39 -7.54
CA ALA A 193 39.98 22.61 -8.32
C ALA A 193 38.89 23.56 -7.81
N ASP A 194 39.32 24.76 -7.47
CA ASP A 194 38.50 25.85 -6.96
C ASP A 194 37.30 26.19 -7.87
N ILE A 195 36.24 26.59 -7.18
CA ILE A 195 34.98 27.12 -7.68
C ILE A 195 35.24 28.27 -8.66
N MET A 196 34.80 28.13 -9.92
CA MET A 196 34.58 29.27 -10.82
C MET A 196 33.08 29.48 -11.08
N PRO A 197 32.60 30.74 -11.21
CA PRO A 197 31.18 31.04 -11.15
C PRO A 197 30.43 30.66 -12.43
N ARG A 198 29.18 30.23 -12.24
CA ARG A 198 28.14 30.06 -13.28
C ARG A 198 28.16 31.23 -14.28
N ARG A 199 28.37 30.93 -15.57
CA ARG A 199 28.00 31.82 -16.66
C ARG A 199 26.47 32.01 -16.64
N LYS A 200 26.00 33.25 -16.50
CA LYS A 200 24.59 33.61 -16.62
C LYS A 200 24.12 33.39 -18.06
N HIS A 201 22.87 32.93 -18.21
CA HIS A 201 22.15 32.92 -19.47
C HIS A 201 22.09 34.34 -20.04
N LYS A 202 22.31 34.46 -21.35
CA LYS A 202 22.14 35.71 -22.11
C LYS A 202 20.65 35.80 -22.48
N ASP A 203 19.97 36.85 -22.05
CA ASP A 203 18.58 37.10 -22.40
C ASP A 203 18.43 37.32 -23.93
N GLU A 204 17.33 36.81 -24.50
CA GLU A 204 16.95 37.03 -25.90
C GLU A 204 16.52 38.50 -26.14
N PRO A 205 16.84 39.08 -27.31
CA PRO A 205 16.39 40.43 -27.65
C PRO A 205 14.89 40.45 -27.99
N ILE A 206 14.15 41.31 -27.29
CA ILE A 206 12.78 41.70 -27.63
C ILE A 206 12.82 42.55 -28.89
N TYR A 207 12.24 42.05 -29.98
CA TYR A 207 11.94 42.87 -31.16
C TYR A 207 10.67 43.70 -30.90
N LYS A 208 10.77 45.01 -31.11
CA LYS A 208 9.62 45.90 -31.34
C LYS A 208 9.23 45.86 -32.81
#